data_AF-A0A1B1UC28-F1
#
_entry.id   AF-A0A1B1UC28-F1
#
_cell.length_a   1.000
_cell.length_b   1.000
_cell.length_c   1.000
_cell.angle_alpha   90.00
_cell.angle_beta   90.00
_cell.angle_gamma   90.00
#
_symmetry.space_group_name_H-M   'P 1'
#
loop_
_entity.id
_entity.type
_entity.pdbx_description
1 polymer ?
#
loop_
_entity_poly.entity_id
_entity_poly.type
_entity_poly.pdbx_seq_one_letter_code
_entity_poly.pdbx_strand_id
1 'polypeptide(L)'
;MTPIAFFKLQAKNLFRDYKTRTSTIDVVDGRSHYAYDAKYFDIDAIFVDFDWDEDDFSLMKAQHTIAILAGFRKWADLAKASVVELELAKLLFDHQDRMNAEEWAMYVAHAEHDNKTIFDAEARLEIYKQVVLRDGGPRSQFLDYRLMGKDALP
;
A
#
# COMPACT_ATOMS: atom_id res chain seq x y z
N MET A 1 -9.29 -17.54 2.37
CA MET A 1 -8.73 -16.53 3.30
C MET A 1 -9.76 -15.41 3.42
N THR A 2 -10.02 -14.87 4.62
CA THR A 2 -10.85 -13.64 4.70
C THR A 2 -10.05 -12.47 4.12
N PRO A 3 -10.68 -11.47 3.48
CA PRO A 3 -9.95 -10.33 2.91
C PRO A 3 -9.05 -9.62 3.94
N ILE A 4 -9.48 -9.54 5.20
CA ILE A 4 -8.64 -8.97 6.27
C ILE A 4 -7.40 -9.83 6.62
N ALA A 5 -7.44 -11.14 6.41
CA ALA A 5 -6.30 -12.01 6.68
C ALA A 5 -5.14 -11.75 5.68
N PHE A 6 -5.47 -11.35 4.45
CA PHE A 6 -4.48 -10.91 3.46
C PHE A 6 -3.69 -9.70 3.99
N PHE A 7 -4.37 -8.63 4.42
CA PHE A 7 -3.67 -7.44 4.92
C PHE A 7 -2.87 -7.69 6.21
N LYS A 8 -3.36 -8.58 7.09
CA LYS A 8 -2.58 -9.03 8.25
C LYS A 8 -1.28 -9.73 7.84
N LEU A 9 -1.31 -10.50 6.76
CA LEU A 9 -0.12 -11.15 6.22
C LEU A 9 0.84 -10.11 5.61
N GLN A 10 0.33 -9.15 4.84
CA GLN A 10 1.16 -8.09 4.26
C GLN A 10 1.86 -7.25 5.34
N ALA A 11 1.16 -6.90 6.43
CA ALA A 11 1.77 -6.18 7.55
C ALA A 11 2.88 -6.98 8.24
N LYS A 12 2.71 -8.31 8.35
CA LYS A 12 3.75 -9.19 8.89
C LYS A 12 4.94 -9.32 7.95
N ASN A 13 4.72 -9.31 6.63
CA ASN A 13 5.78 -9.36 5.63
C ASN A 13 6.59 -8.05 5.65
N LEU A 14 5.93 -6.89 5.65
CA LEU A 14 6.58 -5.59 5.82
C LEU A 14 7.43 -5.53 7.09
N PHE A 15 6.86 -5.95 8.22
CA PHE A 15 7.60 -5.99 9.48
C PHE A 15 8.72 -7.05 9.49
N ARG A 16 8.62 -8.10 8.67
CA ARG A 16 9.70 -9.09 8.51
C ARG A 16 10.86 -8.48 7.75
N ASP A 17 10.59 -7.79 6.65
CA ASP A 17 11.61 -7.11 5.85
C ASP A 17 12.31 -6.01 6.64
N TYR A 18 11.56 -5.18 7.38
CA TYR A 18 12.15 -4.20 8.29
C TYR A 18 13.13 -4.85 9.29
N LYS A 19 12.83 -6.04 9.82
CA LYS A 19 13.73 -6.72 10.78
C LYS A 19 15.01 -7.29 10.17
N THR A 20 15.17 -7.25 8.85
CA THR A 20 16.43 -7.60 8.18
C THR A 20 17.48 -6.49 8.30
N ARG A 21 17.09 -5.34 8.88
CA ARG A 21 17.92 -4.16 9.11
C ARG A 21 19.30 -4.51 9.64
N THR A 22 20.32 -4.02 8.94
CA THR A 22 21.72 -4.00 9.37
C THR A 22 22.22 -2.57 9.37
N SER A 23 23.10 -2.23 10.33
CA SER A 23 23.77 -0.93 10.35
C SER A 23 25.07 -1.02 9.57
N THR A 24 25.24 -0.12 8.62
CA THR A 24 26.48 0.07 7.86
C THR A 24 27.00 1.48 8.10
N ILE A 25 28.31 1.64 8.16
CA ILE A 25 28.91 2.97 8.26
C ILE A 25 29.28 3.39 6.83
N ASP A 26 28.73 4.50 6.37
CA ASP A 26 29.15 5.09 5.11
C ASP A 26 30.57 5.64 5.27
N VAL A 27 31.47 5.16 4.41
CA VAL A 27 32.91 5.48 4.45
C VAL A 27 33.21 6.91 3.96
N VAL A 28 32.26 7.57 3.30
CA VAL A 28 32.38 8.92 2.75
C VAL A 28 32.09 9.97 3.82
N ASP A 29 31.05 9.80 4.62
CA ASP A 29 30.64 10.80 5.63
C ASP A 29 30.75 10.32 7.08
N GLY A 30 31.05 9.03 7.30
CA GLY A 30 31.22 8.42 8.61
C GLY A 30 29.91 8.19 9.38
N ARG A 31 28.75 8.34 8.73
CA ARG A 31 27.44 8.16 9.37
C ARG A 31 26.97 6.71 9.29
N SER A 32 26.16 6.31 10.26
CA SER A 32 25.49 5.02 10.23
C SER A 32 24.24 5.11 9.37
N HIS A 33 24.14 4.24 8.37
CA HIS A 33 22.97 4.04 7.54
C HIS A 33 22.41 2.64 7.78
N TYR A 34 21.09 2.54 7.69
CA TYR A 34 20.45 1.25 7.71
C TYR A 34 20.34 0.69 6.29
N ALA A 35 20.53 -0.63 6.19
CA ALA A 35 20.36 -1.38 4.96
C ALA A 35 19.48 -2.60 5.23
N TYR A 36 18.64 -2.97 4.26
CA TYR A 36 17.64 -4.03 4.40
C TYR A 36 17.83 -5.11 3.32
N ASP A 37 17.79 -6.38 3.72
CA ASP A 37 17.69 -7.53 2.81
C ASP A 37 16.21 -7.89 2.62
N ALA A 38 15.46 -6.94 2.07
CA ALA A 38 14.01 -7.00 1.98
C ALA A 38 13.55 -7.92 0.83
N LYS A 39 12.51 -8.71 1.08
CA LYS A 39 11.97 -9.67 0.10
C LYS A 39 10.64 -9.23 -0.51
N TYR A 40 9.83 -8.50 0.24
CA TYR A 40 8.44 -8.21 -0.10
C TYR A 40 8.23 -6.73 -0.41
N PHE A 41 8.86 -5.82 0.34
CA PHE A 41 8.66 -4.38 0.24
C PHE A 41 9.96 -3.60 0.12
N ASP A 42 9.91 -2.50 -0.64
CA ASP A 42 10.95 -1.48 -0.66
C ASP A 42 10.87 -0.69 0.66
N ILE A 43 11.68 -1.11 1.63
CA ILE A 43 11.67 -0.52 2.98
C ILE A 43 12.19 0.91 2.94
N ASP A 44 13.26 1.17 2.19
CA ASP A 44 13.87 2.50 2.12
C ASP A 44 12.85 3.51 1.58
N ALA A 45 12.15 3.19 0.48
CA ALA A 45 11.13 4.07 -0.06
C ALA A 45 9.95 4.27 0.91
N ILE A 46 9.47 3.20 1.56
CA ILE A 46 8.38 3.32 2.55
C ILE A 46 8.78 4.23 3.72
N PHE A 47 10.00 4.15 4.22
CA PHE A 47 10.40 4.95 5.37
C PHE A 47 10.57 6.41 5.00
N VAL A 48 11.10 6.69 3.81
CA VAL A 48 11.20 8.06 3.27
C VAL A 48 9.83 8.67 3.03
N ASP A 49 8.95 7.98 2.31
CA ASP A 49 7.66 8.56 1.88
C ASP A 49 6.65 8.72 3.02
N PHE A 50 6.77 7.88 4.06
CA PHE A 50 5.89 7.93 5.23
C PHE A 50 6.53 8.56 6.47
N ASP A 51 7.76 9.06 6.37
CA ASP A 51 8.51 9.71 7.45
C ASP A 51 8.55 8.85 8.73
N TRP A 52 8.85 7.56 8.58
CA TRP A 52 8.93 6.64 9.72
C TRP A 52 10.29 6.74 10.42
N ASP A 53 10.26 6.78 11.75
CA ASP A 53 11.46 6.59 12.57
C ASP A 53 11.95 5.14 12.44
N GLU A 54 13.11 4.97 11.79
CA GLU A 54 13.77 3.68 11.59
C GLU A 54 14.10 2.96 12.89
N ASP A 55 14.29 3.68 14.01
CA ASP A 55 14.60 3.09 15.31
C ASP A 55 13.36 2.69 16.12
N ASP A 56 12.18 3.20 15.74
CA ASP A 56 10.91 2.90 16.40
C ASP A 56 9.87 2.38 15.40
N PHE A 57 10.18 1.36 14.61
CA PHE A 57 9.18 0.71 13.76
C PHE A 57 8.63 -0.57 14.38
N SER A 58 7.32 -0.58 14.66
CA SER A 58 6.62 -1.73 15.27
C SER A 58 5.67 -2.40 14.29
N LEU A 59 5.21 -3.62 14.62
CA LEU A 59 4.19 -4.30 13.83
C LEU A 59 2.89 -3.49 13.70
N MET A 60 2.55 -2.68 14.71
CA MET A 60 1.38 -1.79 14.64
C MET A 60 1.58 -0.67 13.63
N LYS A 61 2.79 -0.09 13.53
CA LYS A 61 3.13 0.88 12.49
C LYS A 61 3.10 0.22 11.11
N ALA A 62 3.64 -0.98 10.96
CA ALA A 62 3.53 -1.76 9.72
C ALA A 62 2.06 -2.01 9.31
N GLN A 63 1.17 -2.36 10.26
CA GLN A 63 -0.26 -2.48 9.99
C GLN A 63 -0.89 -1.16 9.53
N HIS A 64 -0.47 -0.03 10.12
CA HIS A 64 -0.94 1.29 9.72
C HIS A 64 -0.49 1.64 8.29
N THR A 65 0.77 1.41 7.95
CA THR A 65 1.31 1.61 6.60
C THR A 65 0.53 0.80 5.56
N ILE A 66 0.28 -0.49 5.81
CA ILE A 66 -0.52 -1.33 4.90
C ILE A 66 -1.94 -0.80 4.72
N ALA A 67 -2.55 -0.25 5.78
CA ALA A 67 -3.87 0.36 5.66
C ALA A 67 -3.86 1.58 4.74
N ILE A 68 -2.83 2.44 4.84
CA ILE A 68 -2.68 3.62 3.97
C ILE A 68 -2.48 3.20 2.52
N LEU A 69 -1.57 2.24 2.26
CA LEU A 69 -1.35 1.69 0.92
C LEU A 69 -2.61 1.06 0.31
N ALA A 70 -3.52 0.57 1.15
CA ALA A 70 -4.80 0.00 0.74
C ALA A 70 -5.95 1.05 0.66
N GLY A 71 -5.66 2.34 0.86
CA GLY A 71 -6.63 3.44 0.75
C GLY A 71 -7.41 3.77 2.01
N PHE A 72 -6.93 3.35 3.18
CA PHE A 72 -7.54 3.64 4.48
C PHE A 72 -6.66 4.57 5.31
N ARG A 73 -7.30 5.44 6.11
CA ARG A 73 -6.58 6.34 7.01
C ARG A 73 -5.80 5.62 8.11
N LYS A 74 -6.30 4.47 8.58
CA LYS A 74 -5.70 3.70 9.68
C LYS A 74 -6.15 2.24 9.66
N TRP A 75 -5.34 1.38 10.26
CA TRP A 75 -5.63 -0.05 10.41
C TRP A 75 -7.01 -0.36 11.02
N ALA A 76 -7.44 0.42 12.01
CA ALA A 76 -8.73 0.19 12.66
C ALA A 76 -9.93 0.35 11.70
N ASP A 77 -9.81 1.19 10.68
CA ASP A 77 -10.85 1.42 9.69
C ASP A 77 -10.87 0.26 8.69
N LEU A 78 -9.69 -0.11 8.15
CA LEU A 78 -9.52 -1.30 7.31
C LEU A 78 -10.05 -2.57 8.01
N ALA A 79 -9.73 -2.78 9.28
CA ALA A 79 -10.13 -3.96 10.03
C ALA A 79 -11.65 -4.11 10.24
N LYS A 80 -12.40 -3.02 10.10
CA LYS A 80 -13.86 -2.98 10.24
C LYS A 80 -14.59 -2.83 8.91
N ALA A 81 -13.85 -2.69 7.82
CA ALA A 81 -14.41 -2.49 6.48
C ALA A 81 -15.25 -3.70 6.05
N SER A 82 -16.24 -3.41 5.21
CA SER A 82 -17.07 -4.41 4.56
C SER A 82 -16.27 -5.29 3.59
N VAL A 83 -16.85 -6.42 3.17
CA VAL A 83 -16.20 -7.32 2.21
C VAL A 83 -15.90 -6.62 0.89
N VAL A 84 -16.82 -5.78 0.41
CA VAL A 84 -16.68 -5.03 -0.85
C VAL A 84 -15.55 -4.01 -0.75
N GLU A 85 -15.50 -3.25 0.35
CA GLU A 85 -14.41 -2.31 0.60
C GLU A 85 -13.06 -3.03 0.68
N LEU A 86 -12.99 -4.20 1.33
CA LEU A 86 -11.76 -5.00 1.40
C LEU A 86 -11.35 -5.60 0.05
N GLU A 87 -12.29 -5.89 -0.85
CA GLU A 87 -12.00 -6.31 -2.22
C GLU A 87 -11.35 -5.16 -3.00
N LEU A 88 -11.95 -3.97 -2.96
CA LEU A 88 -11.37 -2.77 -3.59
C LEU A 88 -9.99 -2.44 -3.01
N ALA A 89 -9.87 -2.50 -1.68
CA ALA A 89 -8.60 -2.30 -0.97
C ALA A 89 -7.50 -3.24 -1.47
N LYS A 90 -7.86 -4.50 -1.73
CA LYS A 90 -6.91 -5.50 -2.22
C LYS A 90 -6.50 -5.20 -3.65
N LEU A 91 -7.44 -4.78 -4.49
CA LEU A 91 -7.14 -4.37 -5.87
C LEU A 91 -6.25 -3.13 -5.95
N LEU A 92 -6.46 -2.15 -5.08
CA LEU A 92 -5.57 -0.98 -4.96
C LEU A 92 -4.18 -1.41 -4.54
N PHE A 93 -4.08 -2.25 -3.51
CA PHE A 93 -2.82 -2.77 -3.02
C PHE A 93 -2.08 -3.61 -4.07
N ASP A 94 -2.81 -4.42 -4.83
CA ASP A 94 -2.23 -5.35 -5.81
C ASP A 94 -1.82 -4.69 -7.12
N HIS A 95 -2.31 -3.49 -7.39
CA HIS A 95 -2.11 -2.76 -8.64
C HIS A 95 -1.61 -1.33 -8.41
N GLN A 96 -0.75 -1.15 -7.39
CA GLN A 96 -0.10 0.14 -7.11
C GLN A 96 0.67 0.67 -8.32
N ASP A 97 1.23 -0.20 -9.15
CA ASP A 97 1.87 0.13 -10.44
C ASP A 97 0.92 0.78 -11.46
N ARG A 98 -0.39 0.54 -11.32
CA ARG A 98 -1.42 1.05 -12.24
C ARG A 98 -2.11 2.28 -11.69
N MET A 99 -2.49 2.23 -10.42
CA MET A 99 -3.13 3.33 -9.71
C MET A 99 -2.97 3.09 -8.22
N ASN A 100 -2.24 3.98 -7.55
CA ASN A 100 -2.11 3.89 -6.10
C ASN A 100 -3.40 4.40 -5.41
N ALA A 101 -3.46 4.24 -4.10
CA ALA A 101 -4.63 4.62 -3.33
C ALA A 101 -4.95 6.13 -3.33
N GLU A 102 -3.94 6.99 -3.41
CA GLU A 102 -4.10 8.44 -3.46
C GLU A 102 -4.65 8.89 -4.82
N GLU A 103 -4.07 8.40 -5.91
CA GLU A 103 -4.54 8.64 -7.27
C GLU A 103 -5.99 8.18 -7.44
N TRP A 104 -6.33 7.01 -6.88
CA TRP A 104 -7.71 6.52 -6.89
C TRP A 104 -8.66 7.43 -6.09
N ALA A 105 -8.26 7.88 -4.90
CA ALA A 105 -9.07 8.80 -4.10
C ALA A 105 -9.32 10.11 -4.85
N MET A 106 -8.29 10.65 -5.53
CA MET A 106 -8.43 11.83 -6.38
C MET A 106 -9.36 11.55 -7.57
N TYR A 107 -9.20 10.43 -8.27
CA TYR A 107 -10.07 10.06 -9.40
C TYR A 107 -11.54 9.99 -8.97
N VAL A 108 -11.83 9.30 -7.87
CA VAL A 108 -13.19 9.16 -7.34
C VAL A 108 -13.76 10.52 -6.97
N ALA A 109 -12.99 11.37 -6.26
CA ALA A 109 -13.46 12.71 -5.87
C ALA A 109 -13.84 13.58 -7.07
N HIS A 110 -13.04 13.57 -8.15
CA HIS A 110 -13.36 14.28 -9.38
C HIS A 110 -14.59 13.70 -10.07
N ALA A 111 -14.67 12.37 -10.19
CA ALA A 111 -15.81 11.72 -10.81
C ALA A 111 -17.11 11.96 -10.03
N GLU A 112 -17.09 11.92 -8.70
CA GLU A 112 -18.24 12.24 -7.84
C GLU A 112 -18.67 13.70 -8.00
N HIS A 113 -17.71 14.63 -8.03
CA HIS A 113 -17.97 16.05 -8.28
C HIS A 113 -18.63 16.28 -9.65
N ASP A 114 -18.05 15.74 -10.71
CA ASP A 114 -18.50 15.98 -12.09
C ASP A 114 -19.88 15.35 -12.34
N ASN A 115 -20.15 14.21 -11.72
CA ASN A 115 -21.44 13.51 -11.81
C ASN A 115 -22.45 13.97 -10.74
N LYS A 116 -22.06 14.86 -9.81
CA LYS A 116 -22.88 15.36 -8.70
C LYS A 116 -23.53 14.23 -7.89
N THR A 117 -22.79 13.17 -7.64
CA THR A 117 -23.24 11.99 -6.90
C THR A 117 -22.11 11.45 -6.04
N ILE A 118 -22.45 10.69 -5.00
CA ILE A 118 -21.48 9.93 -4.19
C ILE A 118 -21.61 8.46 -4.57
N PHE A 119 -20.50 7.84 -4.90
CA PHE A 119 -20.46 6.42 -5.23
C PHE A 119 -20.36 5.61 -3.94
N ASP A 120 -21.24 4.61 -3.81
CA ASP A 120 -21.11 3.60 -2.76
C ASP A 120 -19.92 2.65 -3.04
N ALA A 121 -19.66 1.72 -2.12
CA ALA A 121 -18.51 0.83 -2.21
C ALA A 121 -18.58 -0.08 -3.44
N GLU A 122 -19.78 -0.57 -3.77
CA GLU A 122 -20.05 -1.40 -4.94
C GLU A 122 -19.77 -0.64 -6.24
N ALA A 123 -20.29 0.57 -6.39
CA ALA A 123 -20.03 1.40 -7.56
C ALA A 123 -18.54 1.72 -7.71
N ARG A 124 -17.86 2.09 -6.61
CA ARG A 124 -16.41 2.35 -6.62
C ARG A 124 -15.62 1.13 -7.07
N LEU A 125 -15.96 -0.07 -6.58
CA LEU A 125 -15.32 -1.32 -6.98
C LEU A 125 -15.49 -1.60 -8.48
N GLU A 126 -16.70 -1.44 -9.01
CA GLU A 126 -16.97 -1.68 -10.42
C GLU A 126 -16.29 -0.64 -11.33
N ILE A 127 -16.26 0.64 -10.92
CA ILE A 127 -15.51 1.68 -11.62
C ILE A 127 -14.02 1.33 -11.65
N TYR A 128 -13.44 0.86 -10.53
CA TYR A 128 -12.04 0.46 -10.47
C TYR A 128 -11.72 -0.64 -11.48
N LYS A 129 -12.56 -1.69 -11.52
CA LYS A 129 -12.41 -2.80 -12.49
C LYS A 129 -12.45 -2.30 -13.93
N GLN A 130 -13.34 -1.36 -14.25
CA GLN A 130 -13.49 -0.84 -15.61
C GLN A 130 -12.39 0.14 -16.03
N VAL A 131 -11.92 0.98 -15.11
CA VAL A 131 -10.98 2.07 -15.41
C VAL A 131 -9.55 1.61 -15.25
N VAL A 132 -9.26 0.93 -14.15
CA VAL A 132 -7.90 0.54 -13.78
C VAL A 132 -7.57 -0.82 -14.37
N LEU A 133 -8.44 -1.83 -14.25
CA LEU A 133 -8.06 -3.19 -14.66
C LEU A 133 -8.14 -3.46 -16.16
N ARG A 134 -8.81 -2.61 -16.95
CA ARG A 134 -8.92 -2.78 -18.41
C ARG A 134 -7.56 -2.84 -19.12
N ASP A 135 -7.53 -3.44 -20.31
CA ASP A 135 -6.36 -3.41 -21.18
C ASP A 135 -6.00 -1.96 -21.54
N GLY A 136 -4.72 -1.62 -21.41
CA GLY A 136 -4.24 -0.24 -21.62
C GLY A 136 -4.76 0.77 -20.58
N GLY A 137 -5.20 0.30 -19.40
CA GLY A 137 -5.51 1.17 -18.27
C GLY A 137 -4.29 1.99 -17.80
N PRO A 138 -4.50 2.91 -16.85
CA PRO A 138 -3.47 3.83 -16.38
C PRO A 138 -2.25 3.10 -15.80
N ARG A 139 -1.14 3.83 -15.79
CA ARG A 139 0.07 3.49 -15.04
C ARG A 139 0.30 4.60 -14.04
N SER A 140 0.51 4.22 -12.79
CA SER A 140 0.81 5.16 -11.73
C SER A 140 2.13 5.83 -12.04
N GLN A 141 2.23 7.12 -11.71
CA GLN A 141 3.51 7.83 -11.73
C GLN A 141 4.29 7.64 -10.41
N PHE A 142 3.64 7.05 -9.41
CA PHE A 142 4.21 6.78 -8.10
C PHE A 142 4.82 5.37 -8.03
N LEU A 143 5.62 5.17 -7.00
CA LEU A 143 6.31 3.92 -6.76
C LEU A 143 5.31 2.81 -6.37
N ASP A 144 5.51 1.61 -6.93
CA ASP A 144 4.97 0.39 -6.35
C ASP A 144 5.95 -0.09 -5.27
N TYR A 145 5.56 0.04 -4.00
CA TYR A 145 6.43 -0.31 -2.88
C TYR A 145 6.67 -1.82 -2.74
N ARG A 146 6.05 -2.67 -3.58
CA ARG A 146 6.23 -4.12 -3.53
C ARG A 146 7.39 -4.53 -4.44
N LEU A 147 8.34 -5.30 -3.89
CA LEU A 147 9.48 -5.84 -4.64
C LEU A 147 9.11 -7.04 -5.50
N MET A 148 8.06 -7.76 -5.08
CA MET A 148 7.52 -8.92 -5.77
C MET A 148 6.20 -8.51 -6.42
N GLY A 149 6.08 -8.69 -7.74
CA GLY A 149 4.83 -8.43 -8.47
C GLY A 149 3.65 -9.26 -7.93
N LYS A 150 2.42 -8.86 -8.28
CA LYS A 150 1.15 -9.42 -7.77
C LYS A 150 1.07 -10.95 -7.68
N ASP A 151 1.77 -11.68 -8.54
CA ASP A 151 1.74 -13.15 -8.66
C ASP A 151 2.73 -13.86 -7.71
N ALA A 152 3.60 -13.11 -7.02
CA ALA A 152 4.66 -13.64 -6.16
C ALA A 152 4.42 -13.42 -4.65
N LEU A 153 3.34 -12.73 -4.27
CA LEU A 153 2.91 -12.58 -2.89
C LEU A 153 1.80 -13.61 -2.58
N PRO A 154 1.98 -14.51 -1.58
CA PRO A 154 1.02 -15.56 -1.26
C PRO A 154 -0.29 -15.04 -0.65
#